data_AF-A0A7S2L4D4-F1
#
_entry.id   AF-A0A7S2L4D4-F1
#
_cell.length_a   1.000
_cell.length_b   1.000
_cell.length_c   1.000
_cell.angle_alpha   90.00
_cell.angle_beta   90.00
_cell.angle_gamma   90.00
#
_symmetry.space_group_name_H-M   'P 1'
#
loop_
_entity.id
_entity.type
_entity.pdbx_description
1 polymer ?
#
loop_
_entity_poly.entity_id
_entity_poly.type
_entity_poly.pdbx_seq_one_letter_code
_entity_poly.pdbx_strand_id
1 'polypeptide(L)'
;PVGTMVAPEGETALQRETRLTGSPELIAAIDSTLQVLMGQKQSSVLARKVLGRWCQSASRAEFKEKVRDYLGNVEDSVIFGFYTTIHRRVEMLDAGEAKPEVLDMSLPAQGGILRREGQKSIPFSARARNSKLGLDQLARQKRQERQQQAGPTAALSLHEDPLAD
;
A
#
# COMPACT_ATOMS: atom_id res chain seq x y z
N PRO A 1 22.27 5.50 9.86
CA PRO A 1 22.41 6.95 9.61
C PRO A 1 21.07 7.55 9.15
N VAL A 2 20.35 8.21 10.06
CA VAL A 2 19.13 8.95 9.74
C VAL A 2 19.59 10.29 9.17
N GLY A 3 19.41 10.48 7.87
CA GLY A 3 19.84 11.68 7.15
C GLY A 3 19.26 12.93 7.80
N THR A 4 20.15 13.84 8.19
CA THR A 4 19.81 15.19 8.60
C THR A 4 19.04 15.84 7.47
N MET A 5 17.89 16.41 7.78
CA MET A 5 17.01 17.08 6.82
C MET A 5 17.74 18.27 6.19
N VAL A 6 18.30 18.10 5.00
CA VAL A 6 18.88 19.22 4.25
C VAL A 6 17.74 19.90 3.52
N ALA A 7 17.10 20.85 4.20
CA ALA A 7 16.39 21.92 3.52
C ALA A 7 17.39 22.63 2.58
N PRO A 8 16.94 23.20 1.44
CA PRO A 8 17.81 24.04 0.62
C PRO A 8 18.53 25.06 1.53
N GLU A 9 19.85 25.13 1.42
CA GLU A 9 20.74 25.72 2.43
C GLU A 9 20.20 27.04 3.01
N GLY A 10 19.92 27.06 4.32
CA GLY A 10 19.49 28.26 5.05
C GLY A 10 17.98 28.50 5.14
N GLU A 11 17.12 27.64 4.59
CA GLU A 11 15.66 27.77 4.74
C GLU A 11 15.24 27.53 6.21
N THR A 12 14.59 28.53 6.83
CA THR A 12 14.03 28.37 8.19
C THR A 12 12.86 27.39 8.18
N ALA A 13 12.58 26.74 9.32
CA ALA A 13 11.46 25.81 9.44
C ALA A 13 10.10 26.43 9.00
N LEU A 14 9.90 27.73 9.28
CA LEU A 14 8.70 28.47 8.90
C LEU A 14 8.61 28.73 7.38
N GLN A 15 9.74 29.03 6.74
CA GLN A 15 9.81 29.19 5.27
C GLN A 15 9.54 27.86 4.57
N ARG A 16 10.15 26.78 5.07
CA ARG A 16 9.92 25.41 4.60
C ARG A 16 8.45 25.02 4.72
N GLU A 17 7.84 25.29 5.88
CA GLU A 17 6.42 25.04 6.10
C GLU A 17 5.56 25.81 5.09
N THR A 18 5.84 27.10 4.87
CA THR A 18 5.09 27.94 3.93
C THR A 18 5.21 27.42 2.49
N ARG A 19 6.42 27.05 2.06
CA ARG A 19 6.68 26.48 0.73
C ARG A 19 5.93 25.17 0.52
N LEU A 20 6.07 24.24 1.47
CA LEU A 20 5.50 22.89 1.34
C LEU A 20 3.98 22.89 1.49
N THR A 21 3.42 23.68 2.42
CA THR A 21 1.96 23.82 2.57
C THR A 21 1.31 24.65 1.46
N GLY A 22 2.09 25.42 0.73
CA GLY A 22 1.70 26.13 -0.49
C GLY A 22 1.66 25.25 -1.74
N SER A 23 2.26 24.05 -1.72
CA SER A 23 2.24 23.13 -2.87
C SER A 23 0.93 22.33 -2.93
N PRO A 24 0.03 22.60 -3.92
CA PRO A 24 -1.24 21.90 -4.01
C PRO A 24 -1.09 20.41 -4.32
N GLU A 25 -0.05 20.04 -5.07
CA GLU A 25 0.25 18.65 -5.43
C GLU A 25 0.65 17.84 -4.20
N LEU A 26 1.55 18.39 -3.37
CA LEU A 26 1.99 17.74 -2.14
C LEU A 26 0.81 17.56 -1.16
N ILE A 27 -0.02 18.59 -1.01
CA ILE A 27 -1.21 18.54 -0.16
C ILE A 27 -2.20 17.50 -0.67
N ALA A 28 -2.51 17.47 -1.96
CA ALA A 28 -3.41 16.48 -2.55
C ALA A 28 -2.89 15.05 -2.37
N ALA A 29 -1.58 14.86 -2.53
CA ALA A 29 -0.94 13.57 -2.32
C ALA A 29 -1.09 13.12 -0.85
N ILE A 30 -0.75 13.99 0.10
CA ILE A 30 -0.85 13.70 1.55
C ILE A 30 -2.30 13.39 1.94
N ASP A 31 -3.24 14.16 1.41
CA ASP A 31 -4.67 13.96 1.64
C ASP A 31 -5.16 12.60 1.10
N SER A 32 -4.71 12.21 -0.09
CA SER A 32 -4.97 10.86 -0.64
C SER A 32 -4.43 9.76 0.29
N THR A 33 -3.24 9.94 0.85
CA THR A 33 -2.68 8.98 1.83
C THR A 33 -3.50 8.94 3.11
N LEU A 34 -3.98 10.08 3.60
CA LEU A 34 -4.87 10.17 4.77
C LEU A 34 -6.18 9.43 4.53
N GLN A 35 -6.77 9.63 3.35
CA GLN A 35 -8.00 8.96 2.95
C GLN A 35 -7.82 7.44 2.89
N VAL A 36 -6.73 6.94 2.29
CA VAL A 36 -6.47 5.50 2.16
C VAL A 36 -6.24 4.85 3.51
N LEU A 37 -5.44 5.46 4.38
CA LEU A 37 -5.02 4.83 5.64
C LEU A 37 -6.06 4.98 6.76
N MET A 38 -6.84 6.06 6.75
CA MET A 38 -7.79 6.36 7.82
C MET A 38 -9.26 6.25 7.41
N GLY A 39 -9.56 6.03 6.13
CA GLY A 39 -10.93 6.07 5.60
C GLY A 39 -11.61 7.44 5.76
N GLN A 40 -10.84 8.48 6.05
CA GLN A 40 -11.33 9.84 6.26
C GLN A 40 -11.78 10.44 4.92
N LYS A 41 -12.78 11.32 4.96
CA LYS A 41 -13.13 12.13 3.79
C LYS A 41 -11.97 13.07 3.46
N GLN A 42 -11.83 13.36 2.16
CA GLN A 42 -10.85 14.31 1.64
C GLN A 42 -10.87 15.61 2.45
N SER A 43 -9.72 15.98 3.01
CA SER A 43 -9.57 17.13 3.90
C SER A 43 -8.20 17.77 3.71
N SER A 44 -8.14 18.69 2.74
CA SER A 44 -6.93 19.50 2.49
C SER A 44 -6.48 20.31 3.71
N VAL A 45 -7.38 20.64 4.63
CA VAL A 45 -7.06 21.33 5.89
C VAL A 45 -6.29 20.41 6.84
N LEU A 46 -6.72 19.14 6.96
CA LEU A 46 -6.02 18.16 7.77
C LEU A 46 -4.64 17.86 7.17
N ALA A 47 -4.56 17.68 5.85
CA ALA A 47 -3.30 17.45 5.15
C ALA A 47 -2.28 18.58 5.40
N ARG A 48 -2.71 19.85 5.33
CA ARG A 48 -1.85 21.00 5.69
C ARG A 48 -1.40 20.97 7.14
N LYS A 49 -2.30 20.66 8.08
CA LYS A 49 -1.96 20.57 9.52
C LYS A 49 -0.92 19.48 9.78
N VAL A 50 -1.13 18.29 9.21
CA VAL A 50 -0.19 17.16 9.33
C VAL A 50 1.17 17.52 8.73
N LEU A 51 1.19 18.13 7.54
CA LEU A 51 2.43 18.58 6.90
C LEU A 51 3.15 19.66 7.72
N GLY A 52 2.41 20.63 8.28
CA GLY A 52 2.98 21.66 9.16
C GLY A 52 3.63 21.06 10.40
N ARG A 53 2.97 20.09 11.05
CA ARG A 53 3.56 19.36 12.18
C ARG A 53 4.79 18.56 11.79
N TRP A 54 4.81 17.97 10.60
CA TRP A 54 5.99 17.30 10.08
C TRP A 54 7.16 18.26 9.90
N CYS A 55 6.94 19.45 9.31
CA CYS A 55 7.98 20.46 9.11
C CYS A 55 8.58 20.96 10.43
N GLN A 56 7.76 21.01 11.49
CA GLN A 56 8.16 21.45 12.82
C GLN A 56 8.78 20.32 13.67
N SER A 57 8.85 19.09 13.16
CA SER A 57 9.35 17.94 13.92
C SER A 57 10.79 17.62 13.53
N ALA A 58 11.70 17.61 14.49
CA ALA A 58 13.09 17.22 14.27
C ALA A 58 13.24 15.68 14.16
N SER A 59 12.27 14.92 14.66
CA SER A 59 12.31 13.46 14.69
C SER A 59 10.94 12.82 14.50
N ARG A 60 10.95 11.52 14.22
CA ARG A 60 9.73 10.70 14.11
C ARG A 60 8.93 10.66 15.41
N ALA A 61 9.62 10.57 16.54
CA ALA A 61 8.99 10.53 17.85
C ALA A 61 8.25 11.84 18.13
N GLU A 62 8.89 12.98 17.82
CA GLU A 62 8.27 14.29 17.98
C GLU A 62 7.07 14.49 17.03
N PHE A 63 7.20 14.02 15.77
CA PHE A 63 6.08 14.03 14.83
C PHE A 63 4.89 13.23 15.35
N LYS A 64 5.13 12.06 15.94
CA LYS A 64 4.08 11.23 16.52
C LYS A 64 3.30 11.97 17.60
N GLU A 65 3.99 12.59 18.55
CA GLU A 65 3.34 13.33 19.62
C GLU A 65 2.54 14.52 19.08
N LYS A 66 3.10 15.29 18.13
CA LYS A 66 2.44 16.47 17.55
C LYS A 66 1.24 16.13 16.66
N VAL A 67 1.25 14.98 16.00
CA VAL A 67 0.19 14.59 15.05
C VAL A 67 -0.99 13.90 15.73
N ARG A 68 -0.79 13.33 16.92
CA ARG A 68 -1.83 12.67 17.72
C ARG A 68 -3.01 13.59 18.04
N ASP A 69 -2.77 14.88 18.25
CA ASP A 69 -3.85 15.87 18.46
C ASP A 69 -4.83 15.96 17.29
N TYR A 70 -4.39 15.60 16.08
CA TYR A 70 -5.19 15.69 14.86
C TYR A 70 -5.71 14.34 14.39
N LEU A 71 -4.89 13.30 14.48
CA LEU A 71 -5.23 11.96 13.99
C LEU A 71 -5.87 11.10 15.08
N GLY A 72 -5.82 11.51 16.34
CA GLY A 72 -6.34 10.75 17.48
C GLY A 72 -5.48 9.53 17.82
N ASN A 73 -6.12 8.48 18.32
CA ASN A 73 -5.48 7.22 18.70
C ASN A 73 -5.22 6.29 17.50
N VAL A 74 -4.57 6.82 16.46
CA VAL A 74 -4.11 6.02 15.33
C VAL A 74 -2.90 5.20 15.74
N GLU A 75 -2.80 3.99 15.19
CA GLU A 75 -1.69 3.08 15.45
C GLU A 75 -0.33 3.72 15.09
N ASP A 76 0.66 3.50 15.94
CA ASP A 76 2.02 4.05 15.77
C ASP A 76 2.64 3.63 14.41
N SER A 77 2.29 2.45 13.88
CA SER A 77 2.72 1.95 12.57
C SER A 77 2.19 2.80 11.41
N VAL A 78 0.94 3.25 11.50
CA VAL A 78 0.29 4.11 10.51
C VAL A 78 0.91 5.50 10.55
N ILE A 79 1.13 6.06 11.74
CA ILE A 79 1.82 7.36 11.92
C ILE A 79 3.24 7.31 11.35
N PHE A 80 3.94 6.19 11.56
CA PHE A 80 5.25 5.96 10.95
C PHE A 80 5.19 5.90 9.42
N GLY A 81 4.18 5.22 8.87
CA GLY A 81 3.89 5.21 7.43
C GLY A 81 3.67 6.62 6.87
N PHE A 82 2.95 7.48 7.59
CA PHE A 82 2.79 8.88 7.20
C PHE A 82 4.11 9.64 7.18
N TYR A 83 4.91 9.54 8.25
CA TYR A 83 6.20 10.24 8.33
C TYR A 83 7.11 9.91 7.14
N THR A 84 7.22 8.61 6.82
CA THR A 84 8.09 8.14 5.72
C THR A 84 7.54 8.53 4.34
N THR A 85 6.22 8.52 4.18
CA THR A 85 5.56 8.91 2.92
C THR A 85 5.72 10.40 2.64
N ILE A 86 5.55 11.25 3.67
CA ILE A 86 5.78 12.70 3.54
C ILE A 86 7.24 12.96 3.18
N HIS A 87 8.18 12.33 3.87
CA HIS A 87 9.60 12.46 3.60
C HIS A 87 9.94 12.16 2.13
N ARG A 88 9.50 10.98 1.65
CA ARG A 88 9.77 10.54 0.28
C ARG A 88 9.15 11.47 -0.76
N ARG A 89 7.96 12.00 -0.51
CA ARG A 89 7.30 12.93 -1.44
C ARG A 89 7.99 14.29 -1.49
N VAL A 90 8.49 14.78 -0.36
CA VAL A 90 9.28 16.02 -0.32
C VAL A 90 10.58 15.81 -1.07
N GLU A 91 11.26 14.68 -0.90
CA GLU A 91 12.47 14.33 -1.66
C GLU A 91 12.21 14.30 -3.17
N MET A 92 11.10 13.69 -3.62
CA MET A 92 10.73 13.66 -5.04
C MET A 92 10.42 15.06 -5.59
N LEU A 93 9.73 15.90 -4.80
CA LEU A 93 9.43 17.27 -5.16
C LEU A 93 10.71 18.10 -5.32
N ASP A 94 11.63 17.98 -4.37
CA ASP A 94 12.90 18.72 -4.36
C ASP A 94 13.86 18.20 -5.46
N ALA A 95 13.78 16.92 -5.84
CA ALA A 95 14.54 16.34 -6.94
C ALA A 95 14.01 16.77 -8.34
N GLY A 96 12.88 17.49 -8.41
CA GLY A 96 12.25 17.87 -9.67
C GLY A 96 11.69 16.69 -10.47
N GLU A 97 11.54 15.51 -9.85
CA GLU A 97 10.89 14.36 -10.48
C GLU A 97 9.38 14.60 -10.48
N ALA A 98 8.87 14.99 -11.65
CA ALA A 98 7.45 15.19 -11.88
C ALA A 98 6.67 13.88 -11.67
N LYS A 99 5.72 13.95 -10.73
CA LYS A 99 4.60 13.03 -10.46
C LYS A 99 5.02 11.58 -10.13
N PRO A 100 4.92 11.15 -8.85
CA PRO A 100 4.60 9.75 -8.62
C PRO A 100 3.28 9.45 -9.36
N GLU A 101 3.25 8.38 -10.15
CA GLU A 101 1.99 7.75 -10.55
C GLU A 101 1.06 7.79 -9.35
N VAL A 102 -0.05 8.50 -9.49
CA VAL A 102 -1.18 8.34 -8.58
C VAL A 102 -1.40 6.83 -8.56
N LEU A 103 -1.18 6.19 -7.41
CA LEU A 103 -1.56 4.80 -7.24
C LEU A 103 -3.06 4.76 -7.50
N ASP A 104 -3.42 4.45 -8.74
CA ASP A 104 -4.79 4.24 -9.14
C ASP A 104 -5.22 2.94 -8.49
N MET A 105 -5.60 3.07 -7.22
CA MET A 105 -6.24 2.04 -6.44
C MET A 105 -7.75 2.16 -6.66
N SER A 106 -8.18 2.36 -7.92
CA SER A 106 -9.49 1.89 -8.35
C SER A 106 -9.49 0.38 -8.10
N LEU A 107 -9.87 -0.01 -6.88
CA LEU A 107 -10.24 -1.37 -6.56
C LEU A 107 -11.30 -1.75 -7.60
N PRO A 108 -11.07 -2.72 -8.50
CA PRO A 108 -12.17 -3.26 -9.26
C PRO A 108 -13.08 -3.93 -8.23
N ALA A 109 -14.20 -3.27 -7.95
CA ALA A 109 -15.31 -3.82 -7.20
C ALA A 109 -15.99 -4.90 -8.04
N GLN A 110 -15.31 -6.01 -8.30
CA GLN A 110 -15.89 -7.23 -8.85
C GLN A 110 -14.88 -8.36 -8.77
N GLY A 111 -15.21 -9.38 -7.97
CA GLY A 111 -14.58 -10.68 -8.12
C GLY A 111 -14.82 -11.20 -9.54
N GLY A 112 -13.75 -11.46 -10.27
CA GLY A 112 -13.84 -11.99 -11.63
C GLY A 112 -12.54 -11.82 -12.38
N ILE A 113 -11.83 -12.94 -12.56
CA ILE A 113 -10.73 -13.22 -13.50
C ILE A 113 -10.36 -12.03 -14.41
N LEU A 114 -9.14 -11.51 -14.23
CA LEU A 114 -8.52 -10.45 -15.05
C LEU A 114 -8.76 -10.70 -16.54
N ARG A 115 -9.77 -10.03 -17.11
CA ARG A 115 -9.96 -9.94 -18.57
C ARG A 115 -8.90 -8.98 -19.10
N ARG A 116 -7.91 -9.54 -19.79
CA ARG A 116 -6.95 -8.79 -20.60
C ARG A 116 -7.68 -8.24 -21.83
N GLU A 117 -8.29 -7.08 -21.71
CA GLU A 117 -8.68 -6.29 -22.88
C GLU A 117 -7.47 -5.48 -23.35
N GLY A 118 -6.93 -5.87 -24.49
CA GLY A 118 -5.72 -5.29 -25.06
C GLY A 118 -5.01 -6.26 -25.99
N GLN A 119 -5.72 -6.76 -27.00
CA GLN A 119 -5.17 -7.57 -28.09
C GLN A 119 -4.03 -6.84 -28.80
N LYS A 120 -2.79 -7.24 -28.52
CA LYS A 120 -1.76 -7.43 -29.55
C LYS A 120 -1.31 -8.87 -29.46
N SER A 121 -1.70 -9.66 -30.45
CA SER A 121 -1.35 -11.08 -30.57
C SER A 121 0.17 -11.26 -30.65
N ILE A 122 0.78 -11.64 -29.53
CA ILE A 122 2.14 -12.17 -29.53
C ILE A 122 2.00 -13.69 -29.70
N PRO A 123 2.45 -14.30 -30.80
CA PRO A 123 2.36 -15.74 -30.99
C PRO A 123 3.31 -16.43 -30.02
N PHE A 124 2.79 -16.87 -28.87
CA PHE A 124 3.55 -17.64 -27.91
C PHE A 124 3.63 -19.09 -28.41
N SER A 125 4.71 -19.44 -29.11
CA SER A 125 5.08 -20.83 -29.33
C SER A 125 5.60 -21.41 -28.01
N ALA A 126 4.71 -22.09 -27.28
CA ALA A 126 5.08 -22.83 -26.08
C ALA A 126 5.94 -24.04 -26.44
N ARG A 127 7.25 -23.83 -26.64
CA ARG A 127 8.23 -24.93 -26.51
C ARG A 127 8.32 -25.26 -25.03
N ALA A 128 7.67 -26.37 -24.63
CA ALA A 128 7.84 -27.00 -23.33
C ALA A 128 9.33 -27.26 -23.09
N ARG A 129 9.97 -26.41 -22.28
CA ARG A 129 11.30 -26.65 -21.75
C ARG A 129 11.13 -27.39 -20.43
N ASN A 130 11.40 -28.68 -20.50
CA ASN A 130 11.46 -29.64 -19.41
C ASN A 130 12.17 -28.99 -18.20
N SER A 131 11.45 -28.87 -17.08
CA SER A 131 11.93 -28.26 -15.84
C SER A 131 13.21 -28.95 -15.37
N LYS A 132 14.34 -28.24 -15.46
CA LYS A 132 15.69 -28.73 -15.12
C LYS A 132 15.91 -28.95 -13.62
N LEU A 133 14.91 -28.65 -12.79
CA LEU A 133 14.97 -28.72 -11.33
C LEU A 133 14.09 -29.85 -10.74
N GLY A 134 13.41 -30.66 -11.55
CA GLY A 134 12.71 -31.85 -11.08
C GLY A 134 11.54 -31.63 -10.09
N LEU A 135 11.22 -30.37 -9.76
CA LEU A 135 10.19 -30.01 -8.79
C LEU A 135 8.80 -30.51 -9.17
N ASP A 136 8.52 -30.65 -10.47
CA ASP A 136 7.26 -31.20 -10.98
C ASP A 136 7.09 -32.70 -10.67
N GLN A 137 8.18 -33.46 -10.59
CA GLN A 137 8.11 -34.88 -10.20
C GLN A 137 7.76 -35.00 -8.72
N LEU A 138 8.36 -34.17 -7.87
CA LEU A 138 8.14 -34.15 -6.43
C LEU A 138 6.70 -33.69 -6.09
N ALA A 139 6.17 -32.72 -6.84
CA ALA A 139 4.78 -32.27 -6.72
C ALA A 139 3.76 -33.35 -7.18
N ARG A 140 4.07 -34.11 -8.23
CA ARG A 140 3.23 -35.24 -8.68
C ARG A 140 3.24 -36.39 -7.69
N GLN A 141 4.41 -36.74 -7.14
CA GLN A 141 4.55 -37.83 -6.18
C GLN A 141 3.77 -37.54 -4.89
N LYS A 142 3.88 -36.30 -4.37
CA LYS A 142 3.15 -35.88 -3.16
C LYS A 142 1.62 -35.84 -3.35
N ARG A 143 1.14 -35.59 -4.57
CA ARG A 143 -0.30 -35.71 -4.89
C ARG A 143 -0.76 -37.17 -4.96
N GLN A 144 0.06 -38.06 -5.50
CA GLN A 144 -0.26 -39.49 -5.55
C GLN A 144 -0.26 -40.12 -4.16
N GLU A 145 0.67 -39.77 -3.28
CA GLU A 145 0.66 -40.22 -1.88
C GLU A 145 -0.61 -39.79 -1.14
N ARG A 146 -1.06 -38.53 -1.33
CA ARG A 146 -2.31 -38.06 -0.74
C ARG A 146 -3.55 -38.78 -1.29
N GLN A 147 -3.54 -39.16 -2.56
CA GLN A 147 -4.63 -39.94 -3.16
C GLN A 147 -4.60 -41.42 -2.76
N GLN A 148 -3.44 -41.98 -2.40
CA GLN A 148 -3.32 -43.38 -1.98
C GLN A 148 -3.51 -43.56 -0.46
N GLN A 149 -3.27 -42.54 0.36
CA GLN A 149 -3.54 -42.58 1.81
C GLN A 149 -5.00 -42.27 2.18
N ALA A 150 -5.75 -41.60 1.31
CA ALA A 150 -7.19 -41.47 1.45
C ALA A 150 -7.88 -42.62 0.70
N GLY A 151 -8.04 -43.76 1.36
CA GLY A 151 -8.86 -44.86 0.86
C GLY A 151 -10.33 -44.43 0.63
N PRO A 152 -11.10 -45.17 -0.20
CA PRO A 152 -12.42 -44.76 -0.63
C PRO A 152 -13.45 -45.09 0.47
N THR A 153 -13.82 -44.10 1.27
CA THR A 153 -15.04 -44.20 2.08
C THR A 153 -15.78 -42.87 2.17
N ALA A 154 -17.10 -42.99 1.97
CA ALA A 154 -18.14 -42.01 2.27
C ALA A 154 -18.30 -40.83 1.31
N ALA A 155 -18.71 -41.13 0.08
CA ALA A 155 -19.93 -40.50 -0.41
C ALA A 155 -21.11 -41.06 0.43
N LEU A 156 -21.55 -40.35 1.47
CA LEU A 156 -22.80 -40.62 2.19
C LEU A 156 -23.23 -39.38 2.98
N SER A 157 -24.47 -38.96 2.71
CA SER A 157 -25.38 -38.27 3.64
C SER A 157 -25.24 -36.73 3.80
N LEU A 158 -25.76 -36.00 2.80
CA LEU A 158 -26.46 -34.74 3.03
C LEU A 158 -27.97 -35.04 3.09
N HIS A 159 -28.48 -35.39 4.27
CA HIS A 159 -29.88 -35.18 4.62
C HIS A 159 -30.04 -35.33 6.13
N GLU A 160 -30.26 -34.22 6.83
CA GLU A 160 -31.29 -34.03 7.87
C GLU A 160 -31.08 -32.66 8.52
N ASP A 161 -32.05 -31.77 8.27
CA ASP A 161 -32.24 -30.49 8.94
C ASP A 161 -32.99 -30.76 10.26
N PRO A 162 -32.47 -30.42 11.45
CA PRO A 162 -33.19 -30.60 12.69
C PRO A 162 -33.58 -29.23 13.27
N LEU A 163 -34.64 -28.59 12.75
CA LEU A 163 -35.44 -27.61 13.51
C LEU A 163 -36.69 -27.17 12.70
N ALA A 164 -37.74 -27.99 12.75
CA ALA A 164 -39.10 -27.57 12.45
C ALA A 164 -40.06 -28.39 13.32
N ASP A 165 -40.35 -27.86 14.52
CA ASP A 165 -41.61 -28.05 15.26
C ASP A 165 -42.08 -26.66 15.72
#